data_AF-A0A6C0EWK6-F1
#
_entry.id   AF-A0A6C0EWK6-F1
#
_cell.length_a   1.000
_cell.length_b   1.000
_cell.length_c   1.000
_cell.angle_alpha   90.00
_cell.angle_beta   90.00
_cell.angle_gamma   90.00
#
_symmetry.space_group_name_H-M   'P 1'
#
loop_
_entity.id
_entity.type
_entity.pdbx_description
1 polymer ?
#
loop_
_entity_poly.entity_id
_entity_poly.type
_entity_poly.pdbx_seq_one_letter_code
_entity_poly.pdbx_strand_id
1 'polypeptide(L)'
;MNKPPAANTNTNTNHLEKTIQNWVELDNELKRINEKAKDIRTRKNDVEDKIMTYVEDNNMSNSIVNITDGKIKFSETKQTAPITLGFLEKCLGEVIANQGQVKQIVDYIKSKREIKIVPEIKRYYN
;
A
#
# COMPACT_ATOMS: atom_id res chain seq x y z
N MET A 1 -43.53 14.01 42.71
CA MET A 1 -43.19 12.84 41.86
C MET A 1 -42.97 13.33 40.45
N ASN A 2 -41.74 13.30 39.93
CA ASN A 2 -41.47 13.52 38.50
C ASN A 2 -40.29 12.61 38.11
N LYS A 3 -40.61 11.57 37.34
CA LYS A 3 -39.66 10.63 36.75
C LYS A 3 -39.04 11.28 35.50
N PRO A 4 -37.70 11.27 35.30
CA PRO A 4 -37.09 11.73 34.07
C PRO A 4 -37.20 10.67 32.94
N PRO A 5 -37.15 11.09 31.66
CA PRO A 5 -37.60 10.31 30.51
C PRO A 5 -36.56 9.27 30.05
N ALA A 6 -37.04 8.03 29.83
CA ALA A 6 -36.31 6.98 29.13
C ALA A 6 -36.65 7.03 27.63
N ALA A 7 -35.87 7.76 26.82
CA ALA A 7 -36.15 7.87 25.38
C ALA A 7 -34.95 8.15 24.44
N ASN A 8 -33.68 7.91 24.84
CA ASN A 8 -32.51 8.27 24.01
C ASN A 8 -31.56 7.11 23.62
N THR A 9 -31.95 5.85 23.88
CA THR A 9 -31.10 4.68 23.60
C THR A 9 -31.43 3.97 22.28
N ASN A 10 -32.70 3.95 21.86
CA ASN A 10 -33.12 3.20 20.66
C ASN A 10 -32.74 3.90 19.34
N THR A 11 -32.72 5.24 19.29
CA THR A 11 -32.43 6.00 18.05
C THR A 11 -30.94 5.95 17.68
N ASN A 12 -30.06 5.99 18.70
CA ASN A 12 -28.60 5.94 18.50
C ASN A 12 -28.12 4.55 18.05
N THR A 13 -28.76 3.49 18.57
CA THR A 13 -28.47 2.10 18.17
C THR A 13 -28.81 1.87 16.70
N ASN A 14 -29.97 2.37 16.24
CA ASN A 14 -30.37 2.29 14.83
C ASN A 14 -29.42 3.05 13.87
N HIS A 15 -28.81 4.16 14.32
CA HIS A 15 -27.86 4.92 13.49
C HIS A 15 -26.51 4.20 13.35
N LEU A 16 -26.01 3.63 14.46
CA LEU A 16 -24.78 2.87 14.46
C LEU A 16 -24.90 1.61 13.58
N GLU A 17 -25.99 0.86 13.71
CA GLU A 17 -26.25 -0.35 12.91
C GLU A 17 -26.25 -0.04 11.41
N LYS A 18 -26.94 1.03 10.99
CA LYS A 18 -26.93 1.47 9.58
C LYS A 18 -25.55 1.89 9.10
N THR A 19 -24.77 2.56 9.95
CA THR A 19 -23.40 2.99 9.62
C THR A 19 -22.49 1.78 9.45
N ILE A 20 -22.60 0.78 10.32
CA ILE A 20 -21.85 -0.49 10.21
C ILE A 20 -22.29 -1.25 8.95
N GLN A 21 -23.59 -1.32 8.66
CA GLN A 21 -24.09 -1.97 7.45
C GLN A 21 -23.52 -1.33 6.19
N ASN A 22 -23.58 0.00 6.09
CA ASN A 22 -22.99 0.75 4.98
C ASN A 22 -21.47 0.52 4.88
N TRP A 23 -20.76 0.49 6.01
CA TRP A 23 -19.33 0.18 6.04
C TRP A 23 -19.04 -1.23 5.49
N VAL A 24 -19.84 -2.24 5.84
CA VAL A 24 -19.71 -3.61 5.31
C VAL A 24 -19.99 -3.67 3.81
N GLU A 25 -20.99 -2.93 3.33
CA GLU A 25 -21.30 -2.83 1.90
C GLU A 25 -20.12 -2.24 1.10
N LEU A 26 -19.53 -1.15 1.58
CA LEU A 26 -18.34 -0.53 0.99
C LEU A 26 -17.13 -1.46 1.04
N ASP A 27 -16.90 -2.16 2.16
CA ASP A 27 -15.80 -3.12 2.30
C ASP A 27 -15.93 -4.29 1.31
N ASN A 28 -17.15 -4.79 1.10
CA ASN A 28 -17.43 -5.82 0.10
C ASN A 28 -17.17 -5.33 -1.33
N GLU A 29 -17.60 -4.12 -1.66
CA GLU A 29 -17.36 -3.51 -2.97
C GLU A 29 -15.87 -3.32 -3.23
N LEU A 30 -15.14 -2.77 -2.25
CA LEU A 30 -13.70 -2.59 -2.33
C LEU A 30 -12.97 -3.91 -2.52
N LYS A 31 -13.39 -4.98 -1.83
CA LYS A 31 -12.82 -6.33 -2.02
C LYS A 31 -12.95 -6.80 -3.48
N ARG A 32 -14.15 -6.68 -4.06
CA ARG A 32 -14.41 -7.08 -5.46
C ARG A 32 -13.58 -6.25 -6.45
N ILE A 33 -13.50 -4.94 -6.24
CA ILE A 33 -12.70 -4.04 -7.08
C ILE A 33 -11.21 -4.40 -6.96
N ASN A 34 -10.71 -4.67 -5.75
CA ASN A 34 -9.31 -5.03 -5.54
C ASN A 34 -8.94 -6.37 -6.18
N GLU A 35 -9.82 -7.36 -6.11
CA GLU A 35 -9.62 -8.65 -6.81
C GLU A 35 -9.54 -8.44 -8.33
N LYS A 36 -10.47 -7.67 -8.90
CA LYS A 36 -10.45 -7.33 -10.33
C LYS A 36 -9.23 -6.49 -10.71
N ALA A 37 -8.84 -5.52 -9.88
CA ALA A 37 -7.66 -4.69 -10.10
C ALA A 37 -6.37 -5.52 -10.03
N LYS A 38 -6.32 -6.54 -9.17
CA LYS A 38 -5.19 -7.48 -9.09
C LYS A 38 -5.08 -8.32 -10.37
N ASP A 39 -6.19 -8.85 -10.88
CA ASP A 39 -6.22 -9.58 -12.15
C ASP A 39 -5.75 -8.71 -13.33
N ILE A 40 -6.33 -7.52 -13.47
CA ILE A 40 -5.96 -6.57 -14.52
C ILE A 40 -4.48 -6.19 -14.43
N ARG A 41 -3.96 -5.91 -13.23
CA ARG A 41 -2.55 -5.56 -13.02
C ARG A 41 -1.62 -6.70 -13.43
N THR A 42 -1.98 -7.94 -13.09
CA THR A 42 -1.19 -9.12 -13.46
C THR A 42 -1.13 -9.27 -14.97
N ARG A 43 -2.28 -9.28 -15.62
CA ARG A 43 -2.37 -9.39 -17.09
C ARG A 43 -1.69 -8.23 -17.82
N LYS A 44 -1.78 -7.01 -17.28
CA LYS A 44 -1.09 -5.84 -17.83
C LYS A 44 0.42 -6.04 -17.78
N ASN A 45 0.95 -6.47 -16.64
CA ASN A 45 2.38 -6.71 -16.48
C ASN A 45 2.87 -7.82 -17.42
N ASP A 46 2.11 -8.92 -17.57
CA ASP A 46 2.46 -10.00 -18.50
C ASP A 46 2.56 -9.53 -19.96
N VAL A 47 1.74 -8.55 -20.35
CA VAL A 47 1.79 -7.93 -21.69
C VAL A 47 2.94 -6.92 -21.77
N GLU A 48 3.17 -6.15 -20.72
CA GLU A 48 4.26 -5.18 -20.62
C GLU A 48 5.63 -5.88 -20.77
N ASP A 49 5.85 -7.00 -20.10
CA ASP A 49 7.09 -7.78 -20.19
C ASP A 49 7.35 -8.28 -21.62
N LYS A 50 6.29 -8.73 -22.32
CA LYS A 50 6.39 -9.15 -23.73
C LYS A 50 6.74 -7.98 -24.65
N ILE A 51 6.14 -6.82 -24.41
CA ILE A 51 6.42 -5.61 -25.18
C ILE A 51 7.86 -5.16 -24.94
N MET A 52 8.30 -5.11 -23.69
CA MET A 52 9.67 -4.70 -23.34
C MET A 52 10.71 -5.66 -23.92
N THR A 53 10.46 -6.97 -23.84
CA THR A 53 11.33 -7.99 -24.49
C THR A 53 11.45 -7.73 -26.00
N TYR A 54 10.32 -7.54 -26.70
CA TYR A 54 10.32 -7.25 -28.13
C TYR A 54 11.05 -5.94 -28.46
N VAL A 55 10.85 -4.90 -27.63
CA VAL A 55 11.51 -3.59 -27.80
C VAL A 55 13.02 -3.71 -27.64
N GLU A 56 13.49 -4.48 -26.66
CA GLU A 56 14.90 -4.76 -26.43
C GLU A 56 15.52 -5.57 -27.58
N ASP A 57 14.88 -6.67 -27.98
CA ASP A 57 15.33 -7.54 -29.08
C ASP A 57 15.46 -6.80 -30.42
N ASN A 58 14.67 -5.74 -30.61
CA ASN A 58 14.66 -4.92 -31.82
C ASN A 58 15.38 -3.57 -31.66
N ASN A 59 16.08 -3.33 -30.55
CA ASN A 59 16.79 -2.08 -30.27
C ASN A 59 15.89 -0.82 -30.35
N MET A 60 14.64 -0.92 -29.92
CA MET A 60 13.61 0.13 -29.99
C MET A 60 13.46 0.92 -28.68
N SER A 61 14.42 0.84 -27.76
CA SER A 61 14.30 1.39 -26.40
C SER A 61 14.12 2.92 -26.31
N ASN A 62 14.23 3.65 -27.43
CA ASN A 62 13.98 5.09 -27.53
C ASN A 62 12.80 5.44 -28.46
N SER A 63 12.08 4.45 -28.98
CA SER A 63 10.97 4.64 -29.90
C SER A 63 9.74 5.19 -29.20
N ILE A 64 8.95 5.96 -29.95
CA ILE A 64 7.66 6.51 -29.53
C ILE A 64 6.57 5.93 -30.43
N VAL A 65 5.53 5.37 -29.82
CA VAL A 65 4.33 4.86 -30.49
C VAL A 65 3.18 5.83 -30.24
N ASN A 66 2.52 6.31 -31.29
CA ASN A 66 1.33 7.13 -31.16
C ASN A 66 0.08 6.25 -31.09
N ILE A 67 -0.83 6.57 -30.18
CA ILE A 67 -2.11 5.92 -29.98
C ILE A 67 -3.22 6.98 -29.96
N THR A 68 -4.48 6.57 -30.07
CA THR A 68 -5.63 7.50 -30.20
C THR A 68 -5.71 8.51 -29.04
N ASP A 69 -5.32 8.10 -27.83
CA ASP A 69 -5.38 8.92 -26.61
C ASP A 69 -4.00 9.46 -26.16
N GLY A 70 -2.94 9.31 -26.97
CA GLY A 70 -1.62 9.85 -26.62
C GLY A 70 -0.44 9.15 -27.28
N LYS A 71 0.65 9.02 -26.52
CA LYS A 71 1.90 8.39 -26.98
C LYS A 71 2.50 7.53 -25.90
N ILE A 72 3.10 6.42 -26.32
CA ILE A 72 3.86 5.49 -25.48
C ILE A 72 5.33 5.69 -25.81
N LYS A 73 6.16 5.93 -24.80
CA LYS A 73 7.61 5.94 -24.91
C LYS A 73 8.15 4.75 -24.13
N PHE A 74 9.00 3.96 -24.76
CA PHE A 74 9.79 2.96 -24.04
C PHE A 74 10.98 3.68 -23.39
N SER A 75 11.21 3.44 -22.11
CA SER A 75 12.32 4.05 -21.39
C SER A 75 12.68 3.25 -20.16
N GLU A 76 13.97 3.12 -19.90
CA GLU A 76 14.47 2.59 -18.65
C GLU A 76 14.53 3.71 -17.60
N THR A 77 14.10 3.40 -16.38
CA THR A 77 14.23 4.32 -15.24
C THR A 77 15.03 3.63 -14.15
N LYS A 78 16.02 4.34 -13.60
CA LYS A 78 16.75 3.89 -12.42
C LYS A 78 15.80 3.95 -11.21
N GLN A 79 15.50 2.81 -10.62
CA GLN A 79 14.76 2.74 -9.36
C GLN A 79 15.73 2.56 -8.21
N THR A 80 15.78 3.55 -7.31
CA THR A 80 16.57 3.46 -6.08
C THR A 80 15.74 2.76 -5.01
N ALA A 81 16.30 1.70 -4.41
CA ALA A 81 15.63 0.99 -3.32
C ALA A 81 15.41 1.91 -2.11
N PRO A 82 14.31 1.74 -1.36
CA PRO A 82 14.06 2.51 -0.15
C PRO A 82 15.11 2.21 0.92
N ILE A 83 15.40 3.20 1.76
CA ILE A 83 16.30 3.05 2.91
C ILE A 83 15.54 2.31 4.02
N THR A 84 15.54 0.98 3.94
CA THR A 84 15.01 0.12 5.00
C THR A 84 15.96 0.08 6.20
N LEU A 85 15.46 -0.26 7.39
CA LEU A 85 16.33 -0.45 8.56
C LEU A 85 17.40 -1.53 8.31
N GLY A 86 17.06 -2.60 7.58
CA GLY A 86 18.02 -3.65 7.22
C GLY A 86 19.09 -3.17 6.22
N PHE A 87 18.71 -2.35 5.23
CA PHE A 87 19.68 -1.72 4.34
C PHE A 87 20.62 -0.78 5.12
N LEU A 88 20.07 0.03 6.02
CA LEU A 88 20.84 0.92 6.88
C LEU A 88 21.80 0.16 7.80
N GLU A 89 21.33 -0.92 8.45
CA GLU A 89 22.16 -1.78 9.32
C GLU A 89 23.31 -2.40 8.55
N LYS A 90 23.05 -2.92 7.33
CA LYS A 90 24.09 -3.45 6.45
C LYS A 90 25.14 -2.38 6.12
N CYS A 91 24.72 -1.21 5.66
CA CYS A 91 25.64 -0.12 5.33
C CYS A 91 26.47 0.33 6.55
N LEU A 92 25.87 0.42 7.73
CA LEU A 92 26.58 0.76 8.95
C LEU A 92 27.57 -0.34 9.37
N GLY A 93 27.22 -1.61 9.20
CA GLY A 93 28.09 -2.77 9.47
C GLY A 93 29.30 -2.86 8.55
N GLU A 94 29.20 -2.36 7.31
CA GLU A 94 30.31 -2.27 6.37
C GLU A 94 31.31 -1.15 6.73
N VAL A 95 30.86 -0.10 7.43
CA VAL A 95 31.68 1.08 7.78
C VAL A 95 32.20 1.02 9.22
N ILE A 96 31.44 0.43 10.14
CA ILE A 96 31.73 0.38 11.57
C ILE A 96 32.06 -1.07 11.96
N ALA A 97 33.31 -1.32 12.35
CA ALA A 97 33.77 -2.67 12.73
C ALA A 97 33.01 -3.25 13.94
N ASN A 98 32.60 -2.39 14.89
CA ASN A 98 31.88 -2.81 16.08
C ASN A 98 30.38 -3.00 15.78
N GLN A 99 29.98 -4.26 15.57
CA GLN A 99 28.58 -4.63 15.32
C GLN A 99 27.63 -4.30 16.49
N GLY A 100 28.15 -4.25 17.72
CA GLY A 100 27.38 -3.80 18.88
C GLY A 100 26.97 -2.33 18.77
N GLN A 101 27.88 -1.46 18.29
CA GLN A 101 27.58 -0.05 18.04
C GLN A 101 26.59 0.13 16.89
N VAL A 102 26.73 -0.65 15.82
CA VAL A 102 25.77 -0.64 14.69
C VAL A 102 24.37 -0.94 15.19
N LYS A 103 24.20 -2.02 15.97
CA LYS A 103 22.92 -2.38 16.55
C LYS A 103 22.35 -1.29 17.45
N GLN A 104 23.17 -0.66 18.28
CA GLN A 104 22.75 0.47 19.12
C GLN A 104 22.23 1.65 18.31
N ILE A 105 22.89 2.00 17.20
CA ILE A 105 22.46 3.09 16.30
C ILE A 105 21.11 2.75 15.66
N VAL A 106 20.96 1.54 15.13
CA VAL A 106 19.72 1.08 14.49
C VAL A 106 18.55 1.07 15.49
N ASP A 107 18.78 0.56 16.69
CA ASP A 107 17.80 0.54 17.79
C ASP A 107 17.42 1.98 18.21
N TYR A 108 18.40 2.88 18.29
CA TYR A 108 18.14 4.30 18.58
C TYR A 108 17.25 4.95 17.52
N ILE A 109 17.57 4.78 16.24
CA ILE A 109 16.76 5.31 15.12
C ILE A 109 15.35 4.75 15.18
N LYS A 110 15.21 3.43 15.42
CA LYS A 110 13.89 2.79 15.57
C LYS A 110 13.09 3.41 16.71
N SER A 111 13.71 3.70 17.86
CA SER A 111 13.05 4.31 19.03
C SER A 111 12.60 5.75 18.80
N LYS A 112 13.22 6.48 17.87
CA LYS A 112 12.87 7.87 17.55
C LYS A 112 11.81 8.02 16.47
N ARG A 113 11.44 6.93 15.78
CA ARG A 113 10.36 6.96 14.79
C ARG A 113 9.03 7.21 15.51
N GLU A 114 8.24 8.14 14.97
CA GLU A 114 6.92 8.47 15.52
C GLU A 114 5.99 7.25 15.45
N ILE A 115 5.38 6.91 16.59
CA ILE A 115 4.39 5.85 16.68
C ILE A 115 3.03 6.52 16.86
N LYS A 116 2.16 6.37 15.86
CA LYS A 116 0.78 6.83 15.92
C LYS A 116 -0.15 5.65 16.21
N ILE A 117 -0.85 5.70 17.34
CA ILE A 117 -1.93 4.75 17.63
C ILE A 117 -3.20 5.26 16.94
N VAL A 118 -3.69 4.49 15.96
CA VAL A 118 -4.91 4.81 15.21
C VAL A 118 -5.95 3.73 15.48
N PRO A 119 -7.13 4.08 16.04
CA PRO A 119 -8.25 3.15 16.15
C PRO A 119 -8.67 2.67 14.76
N GLU A 120 -8.92 1.37 14.61
CA GLU A 120 -9.26 0.75 13.33
C GLU A 120 -10.48 -0.18 13.47
N ILE A 121 -11.23 -0.33 12.37
CA ILE A 121 -12.29 -1.33 12.23
C ILE A 121 -11.69 -2.52 11.49
N LYS A 122 -11.75 -3.71 12.09
CA LYS A 122 -11.26 -4.95 11.48
C LYS A 122 -12.41 -5.91 11.21
N ARG A 123 -12.42 -6.50 10.00
CA ARG A 123 -13.33 -7.58 9.63
C ARG A 123 -12.56 -8.90 9.56
N TYR A 124 -13.10 -9.92 10.20
CA TYR A 124 -12.60 -11.30 10.11
C TYR A 124 -13.53 -12.11 9.20
N TYR A 125 -12.95 -12.95 8.36
CA TYR A 125 -13.67 -13.89 7.50
C TYR A 125 -13.58 -15.29 8.13
N ASN A 126 -14.68 -16.04 8.10
CA ASN A 126 -14.67 -17.47 8.45
C ASN A 126 -14.16 -18.31 7.28
#